data_AF-A0A938APE2-F1
#
_entry.id   AF-A0A938APE2-F1
#
_cell.length_a   1.000
_cell.length_b   1.000
_cell.length_c   1.000
_cell.angle_alpha   90.00
_cell.angle_beta   90.00
_cell.angle_gamma   90.00
#
_symmetry.space_group_name_H-M   'P 1'
#
loop_
_entity.id
_entity.type
_entity.pdbx_description
1 polymer ?
#
loop_
_entity_poly.entity_id
_entity_poly.type
_entity_poly.pdbx_seq_one_letter_code
_entity_poly.pdbx_strand_id
1 'polypeptide(L)'
;MNAGWRIPFTRKAVIDERHCLDLIDRMRIAIPQEIAQAKRVLQDREEILAQARLEAERIVDQGHEQANFIIQEKGLLKAVEEKSQAIMEEARARARETQAGADDYALDALTMLEGELDKIMAQVQHGIDLLSKDKGARSRPAETPPAPR
;
A
#
# COMPACT_ATOMS: atom_id res chain seq x y z
N MET A 1 -30.68 72.37 -25.31
CA MET A 1 -30.87 73.76 -24.83
C MET A 1 -31.86 73.70 -23.67
N ASN A 2 -31.37 73.63 -22.43
CA ASN A 2 -32.23 73.51 -21.25
C ASN A 2 -32.45 74.92 -20.69
N ALA A 3 -33.49 75.60 -21.16
CA ALA A 3 -33.87 76.93 -20.70
C ALA A 3 -35.16 76.84 -19.88
N GLY A 4 -35.04 76.46 -18.60
CA GLY A 4 -36.11 76.71 -17.64
C GLY A 4 -35.96 78.14 -17.13
N TRP A 5 -36.90 79.03 -17.46
CA TRP A 5 -36.88 80.40 -16.96
C TRP A 5 -37.37 80.41 -15.50
N ARG A 6 -36.49 80.78 -14.55
CA ARG A 6 -36.90 81.04 -13.17
C ARG A 6 -37.55 82.42 -13.08
N ILE A 7 -38.74 82.47 -12.50
CA ILE A 7 -39.47 83.73 -12.31
C ILE A 7 -38.85 84.47 -11.12
N PRO A 8 -38.27 85.68 -11.29
CA PRO A 8 -37.70 86.43 -10.18
C PRO A 8 -38.76 86.76 -9.13
N PHE A 9 -38.37 86.73 -7.84
CA PHE A 9 -39.23 86.91 -6.65
C PHE A 9 -40.24 85.78 -6.34
N THR A 10 -40.25 84.68 -7.09
CA THR A 10 -41.00 83.46 -6.71
C THR A 10 -40.11 82.23 -6.73
N ARG A 11 -40.44 81.19 -5.95
CA ARG A 11 -39.71 79.90 -5.98
C ARG A 11 -40.13 79.01 -7.15
N LYS A 12 -40.87 79.53 -8.14
CA LYS A 12 -41.46 78.76 -9.24
C LYS A 12 -40.56 78.84 -10.48
N ALA A 13 -40.39 77.70 -11.16
CA ALA A 13 -39.67 77.59 -12.42
C ALA A 13 -40.67 77.32 -13.55
N VAL A 14 -40.49 77.98 -14.70
CA VAL A 14 -41.25 77.72 -15.92
C VAL A 14 -40.58 76.56 -16.65
N ILE A 15 -41.35 75.51 -16.92
CA ILE A 15 -40.89 74.29 -17.60
C ILE A 15 -41.72 74.12 -18.86
N ASP A 16 -41.07 73.70 -19.95
CA ASP A 16 -41.75 73.29 -21.17
C ASP A 16 -42.54 72.00 -20.91
N GLU A 17 -43.87 72.14 -20.90
CA GLU A 17 -44.81 71.04 -20.64
C GLU A 17 -44.62 69.88 -21.63
N ARG A 18 -44.37 70.17 -22.92
CA ARG A 18 -44.22 69.14 -23.95
C ARG A 18 -42.96 68.32 -23.74
N HIS A 19 -41.84 69.00 -23.48
CA HIS A 19 -40.57 68.31 -23.21
C HIS A 19 -40.62 67.51 -21.90
N CYS A 20 -41.35 67.98 -20.88
CA CYS A 20 -41.54 67.26 -19.63
C CYS A 20 -42.42 66.02 -19.82
N LEU A 21 -43.51 66.12 -20.59
CA LEU A 21 -44.39 65.00 -20.92
C LEU A 21 -43.67 63.94 -21.77
N ASP A 22 -42.87 64.35 -22.77
CA ASP A 22 -42.04 63.44 -23.57
C ASP A 22 -41.03 62.68 -22.70
N LEU A 23 -40.43 63.33 -21.71
CA LEU A 23 -39.51 62.69 -20.77
C LEU A 23 -40.24 61.70 -19.87
N ILE A 24 -41.41 62.05 -19.35
CA ILE A 24 -42.26 61.15 -18.55
C ILE A 24 -42.68 59.94 -19.38
N ASP A 25 -43.03 60.12 -20.66
CA ASP A 25 -43.42 59.04 -21.56
C ASP A 25 -42.26 58.08 -21.86
N ARG A 26 -41.04 58.62 -22.05
CA ARG A 26 -39.83 57.80 -22.17
C ARG A 26 -39.53 57.03 -20.88
N MET A 27 -39.65 57.67 -19.72
CA MET A 27 -39.47 57.00 -18.42
C MET A 27 -40.53 55.93 -18.18
N ARG A 28 -41.78 56.18 -18.58
CA ARG A 28 -42.90 55.23 -18.49
C ARG A 28 -42.65 53.94 -19.27
N ILE A 29 -41.87 54.00 -20.35
CA ILE A 29 -41.50 52.82 -21.14
C ILE A 29 -40.20 52.18 -20.63
N ALA A 30 -39.16 52.98 -20.37
CA ALA A 30 -37.84 52.48 -20.02
C ALA A 30 -37.73 51.93 -18.59
N ILE A 31 -38.28 52.64 -17.59
CA ILE A 31 -38.13 52.27 -16.18
C ILE A 31 -38.73 50.89 -15.86
N PRO A 32 -39.94 50.52 -16.35
CA PRO A 32 -40.47 49.18 -16.12
C PRO A 32 -39.59 48.08 -16.72
N GLN A 33 -38.99 48.33 -17.89
CA GLN A 33 -38.08 47.38 -18.54
C GLN A 33 -36.78 47.21 -17.75
N GLU A 34 -36.18 48.31 -17.29
CA GLU A 34 -34.99 48.28 -16.44
C GLU A 34 -35.25 47.58 -15.10
N ILE A 35 -36.40 47.83 -14.46
CA ILE A 35 -36.80 47.13 -13.22
C ILE A 35 -36.97 45.63 -13.48
N ALA A 36 -37.60 45.24 -14.59
CA ALA A 36 -37.76 43.83 -14.94
C ALA A 36 -36.41 43.16 -15.19
N GLN A 37 -35.48 43.84 -15.87
CA GLN A 37 -34.13 43.34 -16.09
C GLN A 37 -33.36 43.20 -14.77
N ALA A 38 -33.40 44.22 -13.91
CA ALA A 38 -32.74 44.19 -12.60
C ALA A 38 -33.26 43.03 -11.73
N LYS A 39 -34.58 42.78 -11.74
CA LYS A 39 -35.18 41.64 -11.03
C LYS A 39 -34.67 40.29 -11.55
N ARG A 40 -34.56 40.12 -12.88
CA ARG A 40 -33.99 38.89 -13.47
C ARG A 40 -32.55 38.68 -13.04
N VAL A 41 -31.71 39.72 -13.13
CA VAL A 41 -30.30 39.63 -12.70
C VAL A 41 -30.17 39.25 -11.23
N LEU A 42 -31.04 39.76 -10.36
CA LEU A 42 -31.06 39.38 -8.95
C LEU A 42 -31.46 37.92 -8.76
N GLN A 43 -32.48 37.45 -9.48
CA GLN A 43 -32.90 36.06 -9.44
C GLN A 43 -31.79 35.11 -9.95
N ASP A 44 -31.20 35.42 -11.11
CA ASP A 44 -30.10 34.64 -11.69
C ASP A 44 -28.91 34.56 -10.71
N ARG A 45 -28.61 35.67 -10.01
CA ARG A 45 -27.58 35.69 -8.97
C ARG A 45 -27.91 34.77 -7.81
N GLU A 46 -29.15 34.77 -7.33
CA GLU A 46 -29.58 33.89 -6.25
C GLU A 46 -29.50 32.41 -6.66
N GLU A 47 -29.90 32.09 -7.89
CA GLU A 47 -29.80 30.75 -8.46
C GLU A 47 -28.34 30.29 -8.58
N ILE A 48 -27.44 31.14 -9.10
CA ILE A 48 -26.00 30.85 -9.17
C ILE A 48 -25.42 30.64 -7.79
N LEU A 49 -25.78 31.47 -6.80
CA LEU A 49 -25.28 31.30 -5.43
C LEU A 49 -25.78 30.01 -4.78
N ALA A 50 -27.04 29.63 -5.03
CA ALA A 50 -27.60 28.38 -4.54
C ALA A 50 -26.87 27.17 -5.16
N GLN A 51 -26.66 27.19 -6.48
CA GLN A 51 -25.90 26.16 -7.19
C GLN A 51 -24.46 26.06 -6.69
N ALA A 52 -23.78 27.20 -6.52
CA ALA A 52 -22.41 27.22 -6.01
C ALA A 52 -22.29 26.66 -4.59
N ARG A 53 -23.29 26.89 -3.73
CA ARG A 53 -23.33 26.31 -2.38
C ARG A 53 -23.52 24.80 -2.41
N LEU A 54 -24.48 24.31 -3.20
CA LEU A 54 -24.71 22.87 -3.37
C LEU A 54 -23.47 22.17 -3.93
N GLU A 55 -22.80 22.78 -4.91
CA GLU A 55 -21.60 22.23 -5.49
C GLU A 55 -20.43 22.25 -4.50
N ALA A 56 -20.30 23.30 -3.70
CA ALA A 56 -19.30 23.37 -2.63
C ALA A 56 -19.52 22.28 -1.58
N GLU A 57 -20.77 22.08 -1.13
CA GLU A 57 -21.13 20.98 -0.22
C GLU A 57 -20.79 19.62 -0.84
N ARG A 58 -21.17 19.40 -2.09
CA ARG A 58 -20.86 18.16 -2.83
C ARG A 58 -19.35 17.89 -2.89
N ILE A 59 -18.53 18.91 -3.16
CA ILE A 59 -17.07 18.78 -3.21
C ILE A 59 -16.51 18.42 -1.83
N VAL A 60 -17.00 19.06 -0.77
CA VAL A 60 -16.57 18.79 0.61
C VAL A 60 -16.93 17.35 1.01
N ASP A 61 -18.15 16.91 0.72
CA ASP A 61 -18.61 15.55 1.01
C ASP A 61 -17.77 14.50 0.27
N GLN A 62 -17.51 14.71 -1.02
CA GLN A 62 -16.63 13.84 -1.80
C GLN A 62 -15.20 13.81 -1.25
N GLY A 63 -14.68 14.96 -0.80
CA GLY A 63 -13.38 15.04 -0.15
C GLY A 63 -13.32 14.22 1.15
N HIS A 64 -14.38 14.28 1.95
CA HIS A 64 -14.48 13.49 3.18
C HIS A 64 -14.59 11.98 2.90
N GLU A 65 -15.41 11.57 1.93
CA GLU A 65 -15.50 10.16 1.51
C GLU A 65 -14.16 9.62 1.03
N GLN A 66 -13.45 10.37 0.19
CA GLN A 66 -12.16 9.96 -0.34
C GLN A 66 -11.08 9.92 0.74
N ALA A 67 -11.07 10.87 1.67
CA ALA A 67 -10.17 10.83 2.82
C ALA A 67 -10.42 9.59 3.70
N ASN A 68 -11.68 9.27 3.97
CA ASN A 68 -12.04 8.08 4.73
C ASN A 68 -11.61 6.79 4.03
N PHE A 69 -11.82 6.70 2.71
CA PHE A 69 -11.36 5.57 1.90
C PHE A 69 -9.84 5.39 2.00
N ILE A 70 -9.06 6.46 1.84
CA ILE A 70 -7.59 6.42 1.93
C ILE A 70 -7.13 6.00 3.33
N ILE A 71 -7.78 6.48 4.40
CA ILE A 71 -7.44 6.08 5.78
C ILE A 71 -7.70 4.58 5.98
N GLN A 72 -8.83 4.07 5.51
CA GLN A 72 -9.16 2.64 5.58
C GLN A 72 -8.17 1.80 4.79
N GLU A 73 -7.83 2.21 3.55
CA GLU A 73 -6.88 1.52 2.69
C GLU A 73 -5.47 1.50 3.31
N LYS A 74 -4.99 2.61 3.87
CA LYS A 74 -3.71 2.67 4.59
C LYS A 74 -3.71 1.78 5.84
N GLY A 75 -4.81 1.75 6.58
CA GLY A 75 -4.97 0.85 7.72
C GLY A 75 -4.89 -0.62 7.31
N LEU A 76 -5.55 -0.97 6.21
CA LEU A 76 -5.49 -2.32 5.62
C LEU A 76 -4.06 -2.65 5.16
N LEU A 77 -3.39 -1.74 4.46
CA LEU A 77 -2.03 -1.97 3.97
C LEU A 77 -1.05 -2.23 5.11
N LYS A 78 -1.12 -1.44 6.20
CA LYS A 78 -0.29 -1.65 7.39
C LYS A 78 -0.53 -3.02 8.02
N ALA A 79 -1.79 -3.42 8.17
CA ALA A 79 -2.14 -4.73 8.72
C ALA A 79 -1.64 -5.89 7.82
N VAL A 80 -1.69 -5.71 6.50
CA VAL A 80 -1.15 -6.68 5.53
C VAL A 80 0.37 -6.77 5.64
N GLU A 81 1.05 -5.65 5.78
CA GLU A 81 2.51 -5.59 5.93
C GLU A 81 2.98 -6.28 7.22
N GLU A 82 2.33 -5.99 8.35
CA GLU A 82 2.57 -6.65 9.64
C GLU A 82 2.34 -8.17 9.54
N LYS A 83 1.24 -8.60 8.92
CA LYS A 83 0.92 -10.02 8.72
C LYS A 83 1.93 -10.70 7.80
N SER A 84 2.33 -10.03 6.72
CA SER A 84 3.33 -10.55 5.78
C SER A 84 4.68 -10.76 6.48
N GLN A 85 5.11 -9.77 7.28
CA GLN A 85 6.34 -9.87 8.05
C GLN A 85 6.29 -11.02 9.05
N ALA A 86 5.18 -11.19 9.77
CA ALA A 86 5.00 -12.31 10.69
C ALA A 86 5.08 -13.67 9.98
N ILE A 87 4.43 -13.82 8.81
CA ILE A 87 4.49 -15.05 8.00
C ILE A 87 5.93 -15.32 7.54
N MET A 88 6.67 -14.29 7.13
CA MET A 88 8.05 -14.43 6.68
C MET A 88 8.99 -14.83 7.83
N GLU A 89 8.79 -14.28 9.02
CA GLU A 89 9.55 -14.65 10.21
C GLU A 89 9.26 -16.09 10.65
N GLU A 90 8.00 -16.49 10.65
CA GLU A 90 7.59 -17.86 10.94
C GLU A 90 8.16 -18.85 9.92
N ALA A 91 8.07 -18.53 8.62
CA ALA A 91 8.63 -19.36 7.56
C ALA A 91 10.15 -19.52 7.71
N ARG A 92 10.87 -18.44 8.04
CA ARG A 92 12.31 -18.48 8.31
C ARG A 92 12.65 -19.29 9.56
N ALA A 93 11.84 -19.20 10.61
CA ALA A 93 12.01 -20.00 11.82
C ALA A 93 11.85 -21.50 11.52
N ARG A 94 10.76 -21.88 10.85
CA ARG A 94 10.50 -23.28 10.44
C ARG A 94 11.57 -23.82 9.51
N ALA A 95 12.05 -23.02 8.56
CA ALA A 95 13.13 -23.42 7.66
C ALA A 95 14.42 -23.72 8.43
N ARG A 96 14.78 -22.89 9.42
CA ARG A 96 15.95 -23.12 10.28
C ARG A 96 15.79 -24.38 11.13
N GLU A 97 14.62 -24.58 11.71
CA GLU A 97 14.32 -25.79 12.49
C GLU A 97 14.41 -27.06 11.64
N THR A 98 13.86 -27.03 10.43
CA THR A 98 13.92 -28.16 9.49
C THR A 98 15.35 -28.44 9.04
N GLN A 99 16.13 -27.40 8.78
CA GLN A 99 17.53 -27.54 8.41
C GLN A 99 18.35 -28.13 9.56
N ALA A 100 18.18 -27.63 10.78
CA ALA A 100 18.85 -28.18 11.96
C ALA A 100 18.49 -29.65 12.17
N GLY A 101 17.21 -30.02 12.08
CA GLY A 101 16.80 -31.42 12.20
C GLY A 101 17.34 -32.33 11.08
N ALA A 102 17.51 -31.80 9.86
CA ALA A 102 18.13 -32.53 8.77
C ALA A 102 19.64 -32.73 8.98
N ASP A 103 20.33 -31.71 9.48
CA ASP A 103 21.75 -31.76 9.82
C ASP A 103 22.01 -32.77 10.96
N ASP A 104 21.17 -32.74 12.01
CA ASP A 104 21.22 -33.71 13.13
C ASP A 104 20.99 -35.15 12.63
N TYR A 105 19.98 -35.36 11.79
CA TYR A 105 19.73 -36.68 11.20
C TYR A 105 20.89 -37.17 10.33
N ALA A 106 21.49 -36.28 9.53
CA ALA A 106 22.65 -36.62 8.71
C ALA A 106 23.85 -37.00 9.57
N LEU A 107 24.09 -36.28 10.67
CA LEU A 107 25.16 -36.58 11.62
C LEU A 107 24.96 -37.96 12.27
N ASP A 108 23.75 -38.26 12.74
CA ASP A 108 23.42 -39.56 13.32
C ASP A 108 23.64 -40.70 12.32
N ALA A 109 23.15 -40.52 11.08
CA ALA A 109 23.33 -41.51 10.02
C ALA A 109 24.81 -41.75 9.68
N LEU A 110 25.61 -40.68 9.61
CA LEU A 110 27.05 -40.78 9.37
C LEU A 110 27.78 -41.45 10.54
N THR A 111 27.40 -41.14 11.78
CA THR A 111 27.98 -41.74 12.98
C THR A 111 27.67 -43.25 13.06
N MET A 112 26.44 -43.65 12.70
CA MET A 112 26.09 -45.07 12.59
C MET A 112 26.92 -45.77 11.51
N LEU A 113 27.10 -45.13 10.35
CA LEU A 113 27.91 -45.67 9.26
C LEU A 113 29.38 -45.83 9.66
N GLU A 114 29.96 -44.84 10.34
CA GLU A 114 31.32 -44.89 10.89
C GLU A 114 31.48 -46.11 11.80
N GLY A 115 30.58 -46.31 12.76
CA GLY A 115 30.62 -47.46 13.66
C GLY A 115 30.51 -48.82 12.95
N GLU A 116 29.74 -48.91 11.86
CA GLU A 116 29.68 -50.13 11.04
C GLU A 116 30.98 -50.36 10.25
N LEU A 117 31.56 -49.30 9.69
CA LEU A 117 32.85 -49.39 8.99
C LEU A 117 33.98 -49.82 9.93
N ASP A 118 34.00 -49.33 11.17
CA ASP A 118 34.99 -49.74 12.18
C ASP A 118 34.89 -51.23 12.51
N LYS A 119 33.67 -51.78 12.63
CA LYS A 119 33.46 -53.22 12.85
C LYS A 119 33.99 -54.03 11.66
N ILE A 120 33.68 -53.60 10.43
CA ILE A 120 34.15 -54.26 9.21
C ILE A 120 35.68 -54.21 9.14
N MET A 121 36.28 -53.06 9.44
CA MET A 121 37.73 -52.87 9.45
C MET A 121 38.40 -53.81 10.47
N ALA A 122 37.84 -53.91 11.67
CA ALA A 122 38.34 -54.82 12.71
C ALA A 122 38.25 -56.29 12.27
N GLN A 123 37.17 -56.70 11.60
CA GLN A 123 37.03 -58.05 11.05
C GLN A 123 38.08 -58.35 9.98
N VAL A 124 38.33 -57.40 9.07
CA VAL A 124 39.35 -57.52 8.02
C VAL A 124 40.74 -57.65 8.63
N GLN A 125 41.08 -56.79 9.60
CA GLN A 125 42.37 -56.86 10.31
C GLN A 125 42.56 -58.19 11.03
N HIS A 126 41.52 -58.68 11.73
CA HIS A 126 41.56 -59.96 12.40
C HIS A 126 41.77 -61.12 11.40
N GLY A 127 41.08 -61.09 10.25
CA GLY A 127 41.28 -62.06 9.18
C GLY A 127 42.70 -62.06 8.62
N ILE A 128 43.30 -60.88 8.42
CA ILE A 128 44.69 -60.74 7.95
C ILE A 128 45.68 -61.31 8.98
N ASP A 129 45.50 -61.04 10.27
CA ASP A 129 46.37 -61.54 11.34
C ASP A 129 46.31 -63.08 11.44
N LEU A 130 45.11 -63.66 11.36
CA LEU A 130 44.93 -65.13 11.33
C LEU A 130 45.64 -65.78 10.14
N LEU A 131 45.48 -65.24 8.93
CA LEU A 131 46.13 -65.76 7.73
C LEU A 131 47.66 -65.58 7.76
N SER A 132 48.13 -64.48 8.32
CA SER A 132 49.58 -64.22 8.48
C SER A 132 50.22 -65.20 9.45
N LYS A 133 49.54 -65.52 10.56
CA LYS A 133 49.97 -66.54 11.53
C LYS A 133 49.99 -67.95 10.91
N ASP A 134 48.96 -68.34 10.16
CA ASP A 134 48.93 -69.65 9.46
C ASP A 134 50.07 -69.78 8.44
N LYS A 135 50.32 -68.72 7.66
CA LYS A 135 51.43 -68.69 6.68
C LYS A 135 52.80 -68.81 7.36
N GLY A 136 52.99 -68.18 8.52
CA GLY A 136 54.21 -68.30 9.33
C GLY A 136 54.40 -69.71 9.91
N ALA A 137 53.32 -70.37 10.35
CA ALA A 137 53.35 -71.74 10.84
C ALA A 137 53.72 -72.75 9.75
N ARG A 138 53.19 -72.57 8.52
CA ARG A 138 53.54 -73.42 7.36
C ARG A 138 54.95 -73.21 6.82
N SER A 139 55.58 -72.09 7.16
CA SER A 139 56.94 -71.73 6.68
C SER A 139 58.06 -72.21 7.61
N ARG A 140 57.75 -72.76 8.79
CA ARG A 140 58.77 -73.38 9.65
C ARG A 140 59.16 -74.75 9.08
N PRO A 141 60.42 -74.98 8.68
CA PRO A 141 60.85 -76.31 8.24
C PRO A 141 60.71 -77.29 9.40
N ALA A 142 60.20 -78.47 9.12
CA ALA A 142 60.10 -79.56 10.09
C ALA A 142 61.51 -79.89 10.61
N GLU A 143 61.80 -79.52 11.86
CA GLU A 143 62.98 -80.03 12.56
C GLU A 143 62.90 -81.56 12.54
N THR A 144 63.85 -82.17 11.86
CA THR A 144 63.94 -83.63 11.70
C THR A 144 64.25 -84.23 13.08
N PRO A 145 63.39 -85.09 13.66
CA PRO A 145 63.67 -85.69 14.95
C PRO A 145 64.92 -86.58 14.87
N PRO A 146 65.81 -86.57 15.87
CA PRO A 146 67.02 -87.37 15.85
C PRO A 146 66.70 -88.87 15.86
N ALA A 147 67.42 -89.63 15.02
CA ALA A 147 67.17 -91.04 14.76
C ALA A 147 67.33 -91.91 16.02
N PRO A 148 66.41 -92.87 16.28
CA PRO A 148 66.52 -93.77 17.42
C PRO A 148 67.61 -94.85 17.20
N ARG A 149 68.30 -95.20 18.29
CA ARG A 149 69.28 -96.30 18.39
C ARG A 149 68.62 -97.65 18.56
#